data_AF-A0A1Y4GRQ3-F1
#
_entry.id   AF-A0A1Y4GRQ3-F1
#
_cell.length_a   1.000
_cell.length_b   1.000
_cell.length_c   1.000
_cell.angle_alpha   90.00
_cell.angle_beta   90.00
_cell.angle_gamma   90.00
#
_symmetry.space_group_name_H-M   'P 1'
#
loop_
_entity.id
_entity.type
_entity.pdbx_description
1 polymer ?
#
loop_
_entity_poly.entity_id
_entity_poly.type
_entity_poly.pdbx_seq_one_letter_code
_entity_poly.pdbx_strand_id
1 'polypeptide(L)'
;MKRLPDDIYRQCVAIAKSYYAMLQRRKEQEEEILHGSAPPDGQPHGSGVGDPTGRKAERLIAARQRNEQKIRAVEQAWARMDDDTAREFIRQNVFEGVPMQYIDLPVSIPTMKRMRSKFVCMVAEELGEI
;
A
#
# COMPACT_ATOMS: atom_id res chain seq x y z
N MET A 1 -22.40 -8.28 -7.73
CA MET A 1 -21.09 -7.62 -7.56
C MET A 1 -20.41 -7.58 -8.91
N LYS A 2 -20.02 -6.39 -9.41
CA LYS A 2 -19.37 -6.27 -10.73
C LYS A 2 -18.00 -6.96 -10.66
N ARG A 3 -17.67 -7.74 -11.69
CA ARG A 3 -16.36 -8.39 -11.79
C ARG A 3 -15.35 -7.35 -12.26
N LEU A 4 -14.30 -7.14 -11.48
CA LEU A 4 -13.17 -6.30 -11.90
C LEU A 4 -12.48 -6.92 -13.12
N PRO A 5 -11.96 -6.09 -14.05
CA PRO A 5 -10.95 -6.52 -15.01
C PRO A 5 -9.81 -7.27 -14.31
N ASP A 6 -9.28 -8.31 -14.94
CA ASP A 6 -8.36 -9.26 -14.29
C ASP A 6 -7.01 -8.60 -13.92
N ASP A 7 -6.56 -7.66 -14.73
CA ASP A 7 -5.40 -6.80 -14.51
C ASP A 7 -5.58 -5.91 -13.26
N ILE A 8 -6.71 -5.18 -13.18
CA ILE A 8 -7.03 -4.32 -12.03
C ILE A 8 -7.14 -5.17 -10.76
N TYR A 9 -7.79 -6.33 -10.83
CA TYR A 9 -7.91 -7.23 -9.69
C TYR A 9 -6.55 -7.68 -9.18
N ARG A 10 -5.65 -8.13 -10.07
CA ARG A 10 -4.29 -8.57 -9.69
C ARG A 10 -3.48 -7.44 -9.07
N GLN A 11 -3.57 -6.23 -9.65
CA GLN A 11 -2.89 -5.05 -9.12
C GLN A 11 -3.39 -4.70 -7.70
N CYS A 12 -4.70 -4.65 -7.49
CA CYS A 12 -5.29 -4.34 -6.19
C CYS A 12 -4.91 -5.39 -5.13
N VAL A 13 -4.91 -6.68 -5.49
CA VAL A 13 -4.45 -7.76 -4.60
C VAL A 13 -2.98 -7.58 -4.24
N ALA A 14 -2.12 -7.28 -5.22
CA ALA A 14 -0.69 -7.07 -4.97
C ALA A 14 -0.42 -5.87 -4.07
N ILE A 15 -1.15 -4.76 -4.27
CA ILE A 15 -1.09 -3.57 -3.42
C ILE A 15 -1.52 -3.92 -2.00
N ALA A 16 -2.68 -4.56 -1.83
CA ALA A 16 -3.19 -4.91 -0.50
C ALA A 16 -2.28 -5.88 0.26
N LYS A 17 -1.72 -6.90 -0.41
CA LYS A 17 -0.73 -7.80 0.19
C LYS A 17 0.56 -7.08 0.61
N SER A 18 0.90 -6.00 -0.09
CA SER A 18 2.08 -5.20 0.23
C SER A 18 1.84 -4.23 1.39
N TYR A 19 0.67 -4.23 2.04
CA TYR A 19 0.29 -3.22 3.04
C TYR A 19 1.36 -3.01 4.13
N TYR A 20 1.77 -4.07 4.84
CA TYR A 20 2.80 -3.94 5.87
C TYR A 20 4.16 -3.50 5.31
N ALA A 21 4.53 -3.95 4.12
CA ALA A 21 5.74 -3.48 3.45
C ALA A 21 5.66 -2.00 3.02
N MET A 22 4.46 -1.49 2.69
CA MET A 22 4.23 -0.08 2.38
C MET A 22 4.34 0.78 3.66
N LEU A 23 3.79 0.31 4.79
CA LEU A 23 3.94 0.99 6.08
C LEU A 23 5.41 1.06 6.53
N GLN A 24 6.16 -0.03 6.33
CA GLN A 24 7.58 -0.06 6.63
C GLN A 24 8.38 0.94 5.77
N ARG A 25 8.11 0.96 4.45
CA ARG A 25 8.71 1.95 3.53
C ARG A 25 8.37 3.39 3.90
N ARG A 26 7.15 3.65 4.40
CA ARG A 26 6.77 4.99 4.88
C ARG A 26 7.69 5.43 6.03
N LYS A 27 7.91 4.57 7.02
CA LYS A 27 8.81 4.85 8.14
C LYS A 27 10.23 5.11 7.68
N GLU A 28 10.75 4.26 6.79
CA GLU A 28 12.09 4.43 6.22
C GLU A 28 12.25 5.77 5.48
N GLN A 29 11.22 6.20 4.74
CA GLN A 29 11.20 7.51 4.08
C GLN A 29 11.14 8.67 5.08
N GLU A 30 10.41 8.53 6.18
CA GLU A 30 10.35 9.54 7.25
C GLU A 30 11.69 9.68 7.97
N GLU A 31 12.36 8.56 8.27
CA GLU A 31 13.70 8.51 8.87
C GLU A 31 14.77 9.10 7.92
N GLU A 32 14.72 8.79 6.62
CA GLU A 32 15.65 9.36 5.63
C GLU A 32 15.52 10.89 5.56
N ILE A 33 14.30 11.42 5.68
CA ILE A 33 14.06 12.88 5.70
C ILE A 33 14.54 13.50 7.02
N LEU A 34 14.28 12.84 8.16
CA LEU A 34 14.64 13.35 9.48
C LEU A 34 16.16 13.35 9.73
N HIS A 35 16.85 12.30 9.28
CA HIS A 35 18.30 12.14 9.43
C HIS A 35 19.10 12.65 8.24
N GLY A 36 18.43 12.96 7.13
CA GLY A 36 19.01 13.52 5.92
C GLY A 36 19.35 15.00 6.01
N SER A 37 20.17 15.43 6.98
CA SER A 37 20.85 16.72 6.91
C SER A 37 22.07 16.83 7.82
N ALA A 38 23.26 16.57 7.25
CA ALA A 38 24.44 17.42 7.38
C ALA A 38 25.26 17.26 6.09
N PRO A 39 25.42 18.29 5.23
CA PRO A 39 26.41 18.23 4.17
C PRO A 39 27.80 18.17 4.82
N PRO A 40 28.73 17.30 4.40
CA PRO A 40 30.14 17.57 4.65
C PRO A 40 30.46 18.91 3.98
N ASP A 41 30.93 19.86 4.77
CA ASP A 41 31.29 21.21 4.33
C ASP A 41 32.48 21.11 3.36
N GLY A 42 32.14 20.93 2.09
CA GLY A 42 33.07 20.59 1.01
C GLY A 42 32.55 21.21 -0.28
N GLN A 43 32.99 22.43 -0.53
CA GLN A 43 32.76 23.23 -1.74
C GLN A 43 32.71 22.38 -3.04
N PRO A 44 31.65 22.46 -3.87
CA PRO A 44 31.67 21.81 -5.18
C PRO A 44 32.45 22.68 -6.18
N HIS A 45 33.64 22.22 -6.58
CA HIS A 45 34.31 22.68 -7.80
C HIS A 45 33.82 21.81 -8.98
N GLY A 46 32.93 22.34 -9.82
CA GLY A 46 32.54 21.65 -11.05
C GLY A 46 31.39 22.32 -11.79
N SER A 47 31.69 22.86 -12.97
CA SER A 47 30.73 23.47 -13.90
C SER A 47 29.88 22.40 -14.60
N GLY A 48 28.55 22.54 -14.53
CA GLY A 48 27.60 21.67 -15.21
C GLY A 48 26.24 21.69 -14.52
N VAL A 49 25.40 22.68 -14.84
CA VAL A 49 24.11 22.94 -14.20
C VAL A 49 23.06 21.90 -14.67
N GLY A 50 23.18 20.68 -14.16
CA GLY A 50 22.00 19.92 -13.77
C GLY A 50 21.87 20.07 -12.26
N ASP A 51 20.67 20.19 -11.71
CA ASP A 51 20.44 20.11 -10.27
C ASP A 51 20.12 18.64 -9.90
N PRO A 52 21.12 17.77 -9.69
CA PRO A 52 20.90 16.39 -9.30
C PRO A 52 20.22 16.28 -7.93
N THR A 53 20.41 17.28 -7.07
CA THR A 53 19.85 17.33 -5.71
C THR A 53 18.35 17.61 -5.76
N GLY A 54 17.90 18.62 -6.52
CA GLY A 54 16.49 18.93 -6.74
C GLY A 54 15.73 17.78 -7.39
N ARG A 55 16.29 17.18 -8.46
CA ARG A 55 15.66 16.01 -9.12
C ARG A 55 15.54 14.79 -8.21
N LYS A 56 16.49 14.58 -7.30
CA LYS A 56 16.43 13.49 -6.31
C LYS A 56 15.32 13.76 -5.29
N ALA A 57 15.21 14.99 -4.79
CA ALA A 57 14.15 15.40 -3.87
C ALA A 57 12.75 15.24 -4.48
N GLU A 58 12.54 15.69 -5.73
CA GLU A 58 11.27 15.53 -6.44
C GLU A 58 10.85 14.05 -6.58
N ARG A 59 11.80 13.17 -6.92
CA ARG A 59 11.54 11.72 -7.04
C ARG A 59 11.13 11.10 -5.70
N LEU A 60 11.79 11.49 -4.61
CA LEU A 60 11.47 11.02 -3.26
C LEU A 60 10.06 11.48 -2.84
N ILE A 61 9.72 12.74 -3.07
CA ILE A 61 8.38 13.29 -2.78
C ILE A 61 7.31 12.53 -3.57
N ALA A 62 7.50 12.34 -4.87
CA ALA A 62 6.55 11.61 -5.71
C ALA A 62 6.41 10.13 -5.30
N ALA A 63 7.51 9.46 -4.92
CA ALA A 63 7.47 8.09 -4.43
C ALA A 63 6.70 7.97 -3.12
N ARG A 64 6.91 8.92 -2.19
CA ARG A 64 6.17 9.00 -0.92
C ARG A 64 4.68 9.20 -1.16
N GLN A 65 4.30 10.18 -1.98
CA GLN A 65 2.89 10.45 -2.30
C GLN A 65 2.18 9.23 -2.88
N ARG A 66 2.83 8.49 -3.79
CA ARG A 66 2.28 7.25 -4.35
C ARG A 66 2.12 6.15 -3.29
N ASN A 67 3.06 6.03 -2.36
CA ASN A 67 2.98 5.06 -1.26
C ASN A 67 1.82 5.41 -0.32
N GLU A 68 1.69 6.68 0.07
CA GLU A 68 0.59 7.19 0.89
C GLU A 68 -0.77 6.95 0.26
N GLN A 69 -0.92 7.24 -1.03
CA GLN A 69 -2.18 7.00 -1.75
C GLN A 69 -2.60 5.54 -1.67
N LYS A 70 -1.65 4.60 -1.87
CA LYS A 70 -1.92 3.16 -1.80
C LYS A 70 -2.25 2.70 -0.38
N ILE A 71 -1.51 3.18 0.62
CA ILE A 71 -1.78 2.90 2.04
C ILE A 71 -3.19 3.37 2.39
N ARG A 72 -3.51 4.62 2.07
CA ARG A 72 -4.82 5.21 2.35
C ARG A 72 -5.94 4.42 1.68
N ALA A 73 -5.78 4.02 0.42
CA ALA A 73 -6.80 3.24 -0.28
C ALA A 73 -7.06 1.89 0.40
N VAL A 74 -6.01 1.20 0.85
CA VAL A 74 -6.14 -0.05 1.60
C VAL A 74 -6.81 0.17 2.96
N GLU A 75 -6.43 1.20 3.69
CA GLU A 75 -6.99 1.51 5.01
C GLU A 75 -8.45 1.93 4.94
N GLN A 76 -8.83 2.76 3.97
CA GLN A 76 -10.23 3.16 3.76
C GLN A 76 -11.08 1.95 3.34
N ALA A 77 -10.59 1.13 2.41
CA ALA A 77 -11.27 -0.10 2.01
C ALA A 77 -11.45 -1.07 3.19
N TRP A 78 -10.46 -1.19 4.07
CA TRP A 78 -10.52 -2.04 5.25
C TRP A 78 -11.48 -1.48 6.31
N ALA A 79 -11.49 -0.15 6.50
CA ALA A 79 -12.39 0.54 7.43
C ALA A 79 -13.86 0.48 6.98
N ARG A 80 -14.13 0.47 5.66
CA ARG A 80 -15.45 0.33 5.07
C ARG A 80 -16.05 -1.08 5.21
N MET A 81 -15.31 -2.04 5.75
CA MET A 81 -15.85 -3.37 6.01
C MET A 81 -16.76 -3.37 7.23
N ASP A 82 -18.01 -3.79 7.04
CA ASP A 82 -19.10 -3.67 8.01
C ASP A 82 -18.94 -4.56 9.27
N ASP A 83 -18.07 -5.56 9.24
CA ASP A 83 -17.99 -6.64 10.24
C ASP A 83 -16.55 -6.88 10.70
N ASP A 84 -16.36 -7.03 12.01
CA ASP A 84 -15.08 -7.34 12.65
C ASP A 84 -14.50 -8.65 12.16
N THR A 85 -15.34 -9.67 11.96
CA THR A 85 -14.88 -10.96 11.44
C THR A 85 -14.32 -10.80 10.03
N ALA A 86 -14.95 -9.96 9.21
CA ALA A 86 -14.50 -9.69 7.86
C ALA A 86 -13.19 -8.89 7.85
N ARG A 87 -13.03 -7.91 8.77
CA ARG A 87 -11.77 -7.17 8.95
C ARG A 87 -10.63 -8.08 9.39
N GLU A 88 -10.89 -8.94 10.36
CA GLU A 88 -9.92 -9.89 10.89
C GLU A 88 -9.53 -10.93 9.83
N PHE A 89 -10.49 -11.41 9.05
CA PHE A 89 -10.23 -12.27 7.90
C PHE A 89 -9.29 -11.60 6.88
N ILE A 90 -9.49 -10.32 6.53
CA ILE A 90 -8.60 -9.62 5.60
C ILE A 90 -7.21 -9.44 6.18
N ARG A 91 -7.10 -9.14 7.48
CA ARG A 91 -5.83 -9.06 8.19
C ARG A 91 -5.03 -10.36 8.04
N GLN A 92 -5.63 -11.49 8.41
CA GLN A 92 -4.97 -12.79 8.33
C GLN A 92 -4.70 -13.22 6.87
N ASN A 93 -5.70 -13.14 5.98
CA ASN A 93 -5.56 -13.69 4.64
C ASN A 93 -4.73 -12.82 3.69
N VAL A 94 -4.93 -11.50 3.74
CA VAL A 94 -4.35 -10.59 2.75
C VAL A 94 -3.08 -9.96 3.28
N PHE A 95 -3.07 -9.46 4.52
CA PHE A 95 -1.91 -8.75 5.05
C PHE A 95 -0.85 -9.70 5.60
N GLU A 96 -1.25 -10.78 6.27
CA GLU A 96 -0.33 -11.80 6.83
C GLU A 96 -0.08 -12.96 5.87
N GLY A 97 -0.92 -13.13 4.84
CA GLY A 97 -0.76 -14.18 3.84
C GLY A 97 -1.18 -15.58 4.32
N VAL A 98 -1.94 -15.68 5.42
CA VAL A 98 -2.44 -16.96 5.95
C VAL A 98 -3.41 -17.58 4.94
N PRO A 99 -3.19 -18.82 4.49
CA PRO A 99 -4.13 -19.51 3.61
C PRO A 99 -5.50 -19.70 4.26
N MET A 100 -6.59 -19.54 3.49
CA MET A 100 -7.97 -19.58 4.00
C MET A 100 -8.31 -20.84 4.82
N GLN A 101 -7.74 -21.99 4.46
CA GLN A 101 -7.98 -23.25 5.17
C GLN A 101 -7.40 -23.30 6.59
N TYR A 102 -6.49 -22.38 6.93
CA TYR A 102 -5.85 -22.29 8.24
C TYR A 102 -6.37 -21.12 9.08
N ILE A 103 -7.36 -20.38 8.58
CA ILE A 103 -7.97 -19.26 9.30
C ILE A 103 -9.07 -19.79 10.20
N ASP A 104 -8.89 -19.66 11.51
CA ASP A 104 -9.85 -20.07 12.53
C ASP A 104 -10.86 -18.94 12.80
N LEU A 105 -11.80 -18.77 11.87
CA LEU A 105 -12.92 -17.83 11.99
C LEU A 105 -14.23 -18.57 11.72
N PRO A 106 -15.36 -18.14 12.33
CA PRO A 106 -16.67 -18.80 12.20
C PRO A 106 -17.33 -18.50 10.83
N VAL A 107 -16.56 -18.57 9.74
CA VAL A 107 -17.01 -18.29 8.37
C VAL A 107 -16.56 -19.38 7.42
N SER A 108 -17.44 -19.74 6.49
CA SER A 108 -17.12 -20.73 5.46
C SER A 108 -16.11 -20.19 4.43
N ILE A 109 -15.32 -21.07 3.81
CA ILE A 109 -14.39 -20.70 2.71
C ILE A 109 -15.10 -19.92 1.57
N PRO A 110 -16.31 -20.30 1.11
CA PRO A 110 -17.05 -19.49 0.14
C PRO A 110 -17.34 -18.07 0.62
N THR A 111 -17.65 -17.89 1.91
CA THR A 111 -17.85 -16.56 2.51
C THR A 111 -16.54 -15.78 2.55
N MET A 112 -15.43 -16.40 2.94
CA MET A 112 -14.09 -15.79 2.89
C MET A 112 -13.72 -15.31 1.47
N LYS A 113 -13.99 -16.13 0.44
CA LYS A 113 -13.78 -15.73 -0.97
C LYS A 113 -14.59 -14.50 -1.35
N ARG A 114 -15.86 -14.43 -0.93
CA ARG A 114 -16.73 -13.26 -1.16
C ARG A 114 -16.21 -12.02 -0.42
N MET A 115 -15.83 -12.16 0.85
CA MET A 115 -15.25 -11.06 1.64
C MET A 115 -13.99 -10.51 1.00
N ARG A 116 -13.07 -11.39 0.57
CA ARG A 116 -11.84 -10.97 -0.13
C ARG A 116 -12.16 -10.25 -1.43
N SER A 117 -13.08 -10.78 -2.22
CA SER A 117 -13.48 -10.10 -3.45
C SER A 117 -14.06 -8.72 -3.16
N LYS A 118 -14.95 -8.60 -2.15
CA LYS A 118 -15.60 -7.34 -1.75
C LYS A 118 -14.54 -6.29 -1.38
N PHE A 119 -13.58 -6.69 -0.54
CA PHE A 119 -12.46 -5.86 -0.14
C PHE A 119 -11.62 -5.40 -1.35
N VAL A 120 -11.26 -6.28 -2.28
CA VAL A 120 -10.48 -5.91 -3.48
C VAL A 120 -11.23 -4.91 -4.36
N CYS A 121 -12.56 -5.03 -4.47
CA CYS A 121 -13.37 -4.02 -5.16
C CYS A 121 -13.36 -2.67 -4.44
N MET A 122 -13.46 -2.64 -3.11
CA MET A 122 -13.33 -1.40 -2.36
C MET A 122 -11.95 -0.77 -2.56
N VAL A 123 -10.87 -1.56 -2.56
CA VAL A 123 -9.52 -1.05 -2.85
C VAL A 123 -9.45 -0.43 -4.25
N ALA A 124 -10.07 -1.04 -5.26
CA ALA A 124 -10.11 -0.49 -6.61
C ALA A 124 -10.88 0.84 -6.69
N GLU A 125 -12.02 0.95 -5.98
CA GLU A 125 -12.77 2.20 -5.86
C GLU A 125 -11.93 3.30 -5.21
N GLU A 126 -11.24 3.01 -4.10
CA GLU A 126 -10.41 3.99 -3.39
C GLU A 126 -9.15 4.38 -4.19
N LEU A 127 -8.68 3.52 -5.09
CA LEU A 127 -7.59 3.83 -6.02
C LEU A 127 -8.07 4.62 -7.26
N GLY A 128 -9.38 4.74 -7.49
CA GLY A 128 -9.95 5.39 -8.66
C GLY A 128 -9.83 4.58 -9.95
N GLU A 129 -9.69 3.25 -9.85
CA GLU A 129 -9.57 2.35 -11.00
C GLU A 129 -10.95 1.96 -11.59
N ILE A 130 -12.05 2.23 -10.85
CA ILE A 130 -13.45 1.99 -11.26
C ILE A 130 -14.41 3.04 -10.72
#